data_AF-A0A162GPB3-F1
#
_entry.id   AF-A0A162GPB3-F1
#
_cell.length_a   1.000
_cell.length_b   1.000
_cell.length_c   1.000
_cell.angle_alpha   90.00
_cell.angle_beta   90.00
_cell.angle_gamma   90.00
#
_symmetry.space_group_name_H-M   'P 1'
#
loop_
_entity.id
_entity.type
_entity.pdbx_description
1 polymer ?
#
loop_
_entity_poly.entity_id
_entity_poly.type
_entity_poly.pdbx_seq_one_letter_code
_entity_poly.pdbx_strand_id
1 'polypeptide(L)'
;MVRIFFYSVLLMSLSACSLDLKKVTDALTEIPSEDAIQYSCPTGYVYVPPSASETPPGFCVAKYEMKDVAGVATSQAGGAPWGNIDRDDAVTACQALGSDYDLISTAQWNKIAINITETTANWSSGAVTSGALNRGHFDNSYGSLLEAGGDDHPCYGYDFDSSGAADSQASLDAICSPSLWHENRRTHQLSNGEVLWDFAGNSWEWNKENFTDPGASSNDYIADLVGLGGSFATLFAPSSSLVCASPNSNEYCGMGFAWINGPGGAIARGGSLYNGTDTGVFAVDLDNSPSYSNTHVGFRCVTSATAAPQ
;
A
#
# COMPACT_ATOMS: atom_id res chain seq x y z
N MET A 1 57.83 -63.59 -5.95
CA MET A 1 57.14 -63.49 -7.25
C MET A 1 56.71 -62.04 -7.41
N VAL A 2 57.37 -61.23 -8.26
CA VAL A 2 57.06 -61.05 -9.71
C VAL A 2 55.66 -60.42 -9.85
N ARG A 3 55.41 -59.28 -10.50
CA ARG A 3 56.18 -58.32 -11.32
C ARG A 3 55.32 -57.06 -11.45
N ILE A 4 55.96 -55.90 -11.55
CA ILE A 4 55.42 -54.64 -12.08
C ILE A 4 55.11 -54.84 -13.58
N PHE A 5 53.97 -54.36 -14.08
CA PHE A 5 53.73 -54.18 -15.52
C PHE A 5 52.98 -52.89 -15.84
N PHE A 6 53.43 -52.32 -16.97
CA PHE A 6 53.21 -51.00 -17.52
C PHE A 6 51.84 -50.80 -18.19
N TYR A 7 51.50 -49.51 -18.31
CA TYR A 7 50.46 -48.88 -19.13
C TYR A 7 50.25 -49.47 -20.52
N SER A 8 48.97 -49.51 -20.95
CA SER A 8 48.57 -49.28 -22.34
C SER A 8 47.14 -48.72 -22.35
N VAL A 9 47.00 -47.42 -22.64
CA VAL A 9 45.71 -46.76 -22.87
C VAL A 9 45.44 -46.78 -24.37
N LEU A 10 44.44 -47.54 -24.76
CA LEU A 10 43.94 -47.64 -26.12
C LEU A 10 43.10 -46.39 -26.44
N LEU A 11 43.54 -45.57 -27.39
CA LEU A 11 42.74 -44.48 -27.97
C LEU A 11 41.53 -45.07 -28.70
N MET A 12 40.32 -44.81 -28.20
CA MET A 12 39.09 -44.89 -28.99
C MET A 12 38.72 -43.48 -29.45
N SER A 13 38.73 -43.29 -30.78
CA SER A 13 38.27 -42.09 -31.46
C SER A 13 36.76 -41.94 -31.34
N LEU A 14 36.30 -40.93 -30.57
CA LEU A 14 34.93 -40.44 -30.65
C LEU A 14 34.85 -39.45 -31.82
N SER A 15 34.14 -39.86 -32.86
CA SER A 15 33.72 -39.00 -33.97
C SER A 15 32.71 -37.98 -33.43
N ALA A 16 33.11 -36.71 -33.38
CA ALA A 16 32.22 -35.60 -33.07
C ALA A 16 31.32 -35.34 -34.29
N CYS A 17 30.06 -35.74 -34.21
CA CYS A 17 29.02 -35.20 -35.07
C CYS A 17 28.65 -33.82 -34.52
N SER A 18 29.27 -32.75 -35.02
CA SER A 18 28.85 -31.38 -34.71
C SER A 18 27.47 -31.14 -35.35
N LEU A 19 26.42 -31.19 -34.54
CA LEU A 19 25.16 -30.53 -34.87
C LEU A 19 25.43 -29.03 -34.86
N ASP A 20 25.25 -28.41 -36.03
CA ASP A 20 25.52 -27.00 -36.29
C ASP A 20 24.51 -26.11 -35.53
N LEU A 21 24.84 -25.82 -34.26
CA LEU A 21 24.02 -25.01 -33.34
C LEU A 21 23.86 -23.55 -33.78
N LYS A 22 24.53 -23.13 -34.87
CA LYS A 22 24.47 -21.77 -35.38
C LYS A 22 23.14 -21.43 -36.05
N LYS A 23 22.38 -22.44 -36.50
CA LYS A 23 21.10 -22.23 -37.18
C LYS A 23 19.88 -22.14 -36.26
N VAL A 24 20.05 -22.40 -34.96
CA VAL A 24 18.97 -22.27 -33.95
C VAL A 24 19.04 -20.91 -33.25
N THR A 25 20.19 -20.22 -33.29
CA THR A 25 20.37 -18.89 -32.67
C THR A 25 19.78 -17.72 -33.47
N ASP A 26 19.48 -17.90 -34.76
CA ASP A 26 18.92 -16.83 -35.62
C ASP A 26 17.38 -16.88 -35.74
N ALA A 27 16.69 -17.73 -34.96
CA ALA A 27 15.23 -17.86 -34.96
C ALA A 27 14.57 -17.56 -33.60
N LEU A 28 15.30 -16.95 -32.67
CA LEU A 28 14.74 -16.39 -31.42
C LEU A 28 14.67 -14.86 -31.44
N THR A 29 14.83 -14.25 -32.62
CA THR A 29 14.50 -12.85 -32.85
C THR A 29 12.98 -12.67 -32.79
N GLU A 30 12.57 -11.87 -31.80
CA GLU A 30 11.30 -11.16 -31.72
C GLU A 30 10.04 -12.03 -31.63
N ILE A 31 9.77 -12.51 -30.41
CA ILE A 31 8.38 -12.48 -29.94
C ILE A 31 8.02 -10.98 -29.95
N PRO A 32 7.00 -10.52 -30.69
CA PRO A 32 6.55 -9.14 -30.57
C PRO A 32 6.28 -8.91 -29.09
N SER A 33 6.95 -7.92 -28.47
CA SER A 33 6.52 -7.44 -27.17
C SER A 33 5.07 -7.01 -27.37
N GLU A 34 4.14 -7.77 -26.79
CA GLU A 34 2.75 -7.34 -26.73
C GLU A 34 2.79 -5.93 -26.16
N ASP A 35 2.33 -4.97 -26.95
CA ASP A 35 2.43 -3.55 -26.65
C ASP A 35 1.60 -3.29 -25.39
N ALA A 36 2.23 -3.39 -24.22
CA ALA A 36 1.56 -3.24 -22.94
C ALA A 36 1.08 -1.80 -22.87
N ILE A 37 -0.24 -1.60 -23.02
CA ILE A 37 -0.87 -0.29 -22.93
C ILE A 37 -0.38 0.39 -21.65
N GLN A 38 0.41 1.45 -21.82
CA GLN A 38 0.88 2.27 -20.71
C GLN A 38 -0.27 3.15 -20.25
N TYR A 39 -0.40 3.35 -18.95
CA TYR A 39 -1.40 4.23 -18.35
C TYR A 39 -0.69 5.40 -17.67
N SER A 40 -1.21 6.61 -17.86
CA SER A 40 -0.71 7.83 -17.22
C SER A 40 -1.70 8.36 -16.19
N CYS A 41 -1.15 8.99 -15.16
CA CYS A 41 -1.89 9.66 -14.11
C CYS A 41 -1.53 11.16 -14.06
N PRO A 42 -2.45 12.01 -13.59
CA PRO A 42 -2.16 13.41 -13.34
C PRO A 42 -0.99 13.60 -12.37
N THR A 43 -0.36 14.77 -12.40
CA THR A 43 0.68 15.13 -11.42
C THR A 43 0.15 14.95 -9.99
N GLY A 44 0.95 14.29 -9.15
CA GLY A 44 0.57 13.98 -7.77
C GLY A 44 -0.31 12.73 -7.62
N TYR A 45 -0.61 12.01 -8.69
CA TYR A 45 -1.34 10.74 -8.66
C TYR A 45 -0.46 9.60 -9.16
N VAL A 46 -0.68 8.40 -8.63
CA VAL A 46 0.00 7.17 -9.07
C VAL A 46 -0.99 6.17 -9.64
N TYR A 47 -0.52 5.34 -10.57
CA TYR A 47 -1.35 4.31 -11.20
C TYR A 47 -1.51 3.09 -10.27
N VAL A 48 -2.75 2.72 -10.01
CA VAL A 48 -3.12 1.48 -9.33
C VAL A 48 -3.52 0.46 -10.40
N PRO A 49 -2.73 -0.60 -10.61
CA PRO A 49 -3.07 -1.62 -11.60
C PRO A 49 -4.34 -2.38 -11.21
N PRO A 50 -5.13 -2.86 -12.19
CA PRO A 50 -6.25 -3.76 -11.91
C PRO A 50 -5.71 -5.06 -11.29
N SER A 51 -6.54 -5.74 -10.48
CA SER A 51 -6.20 -7.09 -10.02
C SER A 51 -6.13 -8.06 -11.21
N ALA A 52 -5.40 -9.18 -11.08
CA ALA A 52 -5.17 -10.10 -12.19
C ALA A 52 -6.45 -10.67 -12.85
N SER A 53 -7.59 -10.64 -12.16
CA SER A 53 -8.90 -11.09 -12.64
C SER A 53 -9.76 -9.98 -13.24
N GLU A 54 -9.30 -8.72 -13.22
CA GLU A 54 -10.06 -7.56 -13.63
C GLU A 54 -9.63 -7.06 -15.00
N THR A 55 -10.61 -6.56 -15.76
CA THR A 55 -10.32 -5.96 -17.06
C THR A 55 -9.74 -4.56 -16.86
N PRO A 56 -8.61 -4.21 -17.51
CA PRO A 56 -8.11 -2.84 -17.54
C PRO A 56 -9.15 -1.82 -18.05
N PRO A 57 -9.01 -0.52 -17.74
CA PRO A 57 -7.89 0.09 -17.03
C PRO A 57 -7.95 -0.09 -15.51
N GLY A 58 -6.82 0.11 -14.84
CA GLY A 58 -6.81 0.45 -13.42
C GLY A 58 -7.34 1.87 -13.18
N PHE A 59 -6.87 2.53 -12.12
CA PHE A 59 -7.25 3.91 -11.81
C PHE A 59 -6.06 4.67 -11.24
N CYS A 60 -6.20 5.99 -11.17
CA CYS A 60 -5.21 6.86 -10.54
C CYS A 60 -5.69 7.24 -9.14
N VAL A 61 -4.79 7.18 -8.17
CA VAL A 61 -5.06 7.62 -6.79
C VAL A 61 -4.05 8.68 -6.41
N ALA A 62 -4.48 9.68 -5.63
CA ALA A 62 -3.57 10.68 -5.11
C ALA A 62 -2.45 10.02 -4.29
N LYS A 63 -1.21 10.35 -4.64
CA LYS A 63 0.01 9.81 -4.02
C LYS A 63 0.07 10.12 -2.53
N TYR A 64 -0.31 11.34 -2.17
CA TYR A 64 -0.30 11.85 -0.81
C TYR A 64 -1.75 12.07 -0.37
N GLU A 65 -1.99 12.05 0.95
CA GLU A 65 -3.24 12.59 1.52
C GLU A 65 -3.45 14.02 0.99
N MET A 66 -4.71 14.42 0.74
CA MET A 66 -4.99 15.73 0.13
C MET A 66 -4.58 16.88 1.03
N LYS A 67 -4.07 17.96 0.43
CA LYS A 67 -3.75 19.24 1.09
C LYS A 67 -4.74 20.31 0.67
N ASP A 68 -5.00 21.27 1.55
CA ASP A 68 -5.69 22.51 1.20
C ASP A 68 -4.68 23.51 0.63
N VAL A 69 -4.68 23.68 -0.70
CA VAL A 69 -3.88 24.71 -1.37
C VAL A 69 -4.83 25.77 -1.91
N ALA A 70 -5.09 26.78 -1.08
CA ALA A 70 -5.98 27.90 -1.40
C ALA A 70 -7.41 27.48 -1.77
N GLY A 71 -7.96 26.50 -1.05
CA GLY A 71 -9.30 25.94 -1.23
C GLY A 71 -9.37 24.82 -2.26
N VAL A 72 -8.23 24.34 -2.78
CA VAL A 72 -8.17 23.31 -3.83
C VAL A 72 -7.45 22.07 -3.32
N ALA A 73 -8.12 20.91 -3.41
CA ALA A 73 -7.57 19.62 -3.00
C ALA A 73 -6.35 19.27 -3.85
N THR A 74 -5.17 19.27 -3.23
CA THR A 74 -3.91 19.07 -3.95
C THR A 74 -3.12 17.91 -3.37
N SER A 75 -2.79 16.94 -4.20
CA SER A 75 -1.89 15.83 -3.83
C SER A 75 -0.44 16.25 -4.05
N GLN A 76 0.22 16.62 -2.96
CA GLN A 76 1.62 17.03 -2.94
C GLN A 76 2.30 16.59 -1.63
N ALA A 77 3.64 16.54 -1.64
CA ALA A 77 4.42 16.13 -0.48
C ALA A 77 4.28 17.13 0.68
N GLY A 78 4.64 18.38 0.43
CA GLY A 78 4.68 19.43 1.45
C GLY A 78 3.30 19.92 1.89
N GLY A 79 3.22 20.32 3.15
CA GLY A 79 1.99 20.74 3.82
C GLY A 79 1.33 19.60 4.60
N ALA A 80 0.72 19.94 5.74
CA ALA A 80 -0.07 19.00 6.50
C ALA A 80 -1.33 18.57 5.71
N PRO A 81 -1.82 17.33 5.90
CA PRO A 81 -3.07 16.88 5.29
C PRO A 81 -4.23 17.82 5.63
N TRP A 82 -5.17 17.92 4.70
CA TRP A 82 -6.41 18.68 4.83
C TRP A 82 -7.35 17.96 5.79
N GLY A 83 -7.16 18.24 7.08
CA GLY A 83 -8.04 17.81 8.15
C GLY A 83 -9.23 18.76 8.38
N ASN A 84 -10.04 18.44 9.39
CA ASN A 84 -11.25 19.20 9.77
C ASN A 84 -12.21 19.41 8.60
N ILE A 85 -12.41 18.33 7.84
CA ILE A 85 -13.33 18.27 6.71
C ILE A 85 -14.29 17.10 6.93
N ASP A 86 -15.56 17.31 6.60
CA ASP A 86 -16.55 16.25 6.63
C ASP A 86 -16.57 15.46 5.31
N ARG A 87 -17.29 14.34 5.27
CA ARG A 87 -17.29 13.44 4.10
C ARG A 87 -17.90 14.11 2.87
N ASP A 88 -18.95 14.92 3.02
CA ASP A 88 -19.63 15.57 1.90
C ASP A 88 -18.78 16.70 1.30
N ASP A 89 -18.08 17.45 2.14
CA ASP A 89 -17.11 18.44 1.70
C ASP A 89 -15.90 17.78 1.05
N ALA A 90 -15.41 16.64 1.54
CA ALA A 90 -14.33 15.88 0.91
C ALA A 90 -14.72 15.38 -0.49
N VAL A 91 -15.96 14.88 -0.66
CA VAL A 91 -16.51 14.52 -1.99
C VAL A 91 -16.51 15.75 -2.90
N THR A 92 -17.02 16.88 -2.41
CA THR A 92 -17.11 18.12 -3.17
C THR A 92 -15.72 18.62 -3.59
N ALA A 93 -14.74 18.57 -2.69
CA ALA A 93 -13.37 18.99 -2.94
C ALA A 93 -12.70 18.14 -4.03
N CYS A 94 -12.91 16.81 -4.02
CA CYS A 94 -12.41 15.95 -5.08
C CYS A 94 -13.07 16.21 -6.43
N GLN A 95 -14.41 16.33 -6.47
CA GLN A 95 -15.15 16.54 -7.72
C GLN A 95 -14.89 17.93 -8.34
N ALA A 96 -14.47 18.91 -7.53
CA ALA A 96 -14.03 20.22 -8.02
C ALA A 96 -12.75 20.16 -8.88
N LEU A 97 -11.97 19.07 -8.82
CA LEU A 97 -10.77 18.88 -9.63
C LEU A 97 -11.07 18.54 -11.10
N GLY A 98 -12.27 18.04 -11.39
CA GLY A 98 -12.72 17.71 -12.74
C GLY A 98 -13.77 16.61 -12.76
N SER A 99 -14.39 16.39 -13.92
CA SER A 99 -15.49 15.43 -14.09
C SER A 99 -15.14 13.98 -13.75
N ASP A 100 -13.86 13.63 -13.87
CA ASP A 100 -13.38 12.27 -13.70
C ASP A 100 -12.77 12.05 -12.31
N TYR A 101 -12.82 13.05 -11.42
CA TYR A 101 -12.31 12.97 -10.06
C TYR A 101 -13.43 12.69 -9.07
N ASP A 102 -13.12 11.91 -8.05
CA ASP A 102 -14.05 11.61 -6.97
C ASP A 102 -13.30 11.27 -5.68
N LEU A 103 -14.04 11.23 -4.57
CA LEU A 103 -13.52 10.67 -3.33
C LEU A 103 -13.37 9.15 -3.47
N ILE A 104 -12.31 8.59 -2.88
CA ILE A 104 -12.04 7.16 -2.94
C ILE A 104 -13.23 6.32 -2.41
N SER A 105 -13.59 5.26 -3.15
CA SER A 105 -14.62 4.27 -2.75
C SER A 105 -14.01 3.11 -1.97
N THR A 106 -14.83 2.31 -1.28
CA THR A 106 -14.35 1.12 -0.54
C THR A 106 -13.71 0.11 -1.50
N ALA A 107 -14.30 -0.08 -2.68
CA ALA A 107 -13.75 -0.97 -3.70
C ALA A 107 -12.35 -0.54 -4.16
N GLN A 108 -12.12 0.76 -4.37
CA GLN A 108 -10.80 1.28 -4.74
C GLN A 108 -9.80 1.18 -3.58
N TRP A 109 -10.22 1.52 -2.37
CA TRP A 109 -9.38 1.37 -1.18
C TRP A 109 -8.89 -0.08 -1.01
N ASN A 110 -9.80 -1.05 -1.14
CA ASN A 110 -9.46 -2.46 -0.99
C ASN A 110 -8.49 -2.94 -2.04
N LYS A 111 -8.62 -2.49 -3.29
CA LYS A 111 -7.66 -2.83 -4.35
C LYS A 111 -6.25 -2.38 -3.98
N ILE A 112 -6.12 -1.15 -3.47
CA ILE A 112 -4.84 -0.62 -3.02
C ILE A 112 -4.32 -1.41 -1.83
N ALA A 113 -5.13 -1.62 -0.79
CA ALA A 113 -4.75 -2.33 0.42
C ALA A 113 -4.32 -3.79 0.14
N ILE A 114 -5.03 -4.50 -0.75
CA ILE A 114 -4.68 -5.85 -1.19
C ILE A 114 -3.35 -5.82 -1.96
N ASN A 115 -3.19 -4.89 -2.91
CA ASN A 115 -1.96 -4.77 -3.70
C ASN A 115 -0.73 -4.48 -2.81
N ILE A 116 -0.88 -3.62 -1.80
CA ILE A 116 0.14 -3.37 -0.77
C ILE A 116 0.48 -4.65 -0.02
N THR A 117 -0.54 -5.42 0.36
CA THR A 117 -0.38 -6.68 1.12
C THR A 117 0.31 -7.77 0.29
N GLU A 118 0.14 -7.77 -1.02
CA GLU A 118 0.80 -8.68 -1.95
C GLU A 118 2.23 -8.24 -2.32
N THR A 119 2.67 -7.06 -1.88
CA THR A 119 3.97 -6.49 -2.22
C THR A 119 4.97 -6.67 -1.07
N THR A 120 6.03 -7.46 -1.30
CA THR A 120 7.02 -7.86 -0.29
C THR A 120 7.73 -6.69 0.39
N ALA A 121 7.93 -5.57 -0.31
CA ALA A 121 8.62 -4.39 0.20
C ALA A 121 7.94 -3.76 1.43
N ASN A 122 6.64 -4.01 1.62
CA ASN A 122 5.84 -3.48 2.74
C ASN A 122 5.91 -4.36 4.00
N TRP A 123 6.45 -5.59 3.90
CA TRP A 123 6.50 -6.54 5.01
C TRP A 123 7.84 -6.49 5.74
N SER A 124 7.79 -6.54 7.07
CA SER A 124 9.00 -6.50 7.92
C SER A 124 9.99 -7.63 7.68
N SER A 125 9.51 -8.79 7.21
CA SER A 125 10.36 -9.93 6.86
C SER A 125 10.84 -9.92 5.41
N GLY A 126 10.35 -8.98 4.58
CA GLY A 126 10.56 -9.00 3.12
C GLY A 126 9.81 -10.14 2.41
N ALA A 127 8.89 -10.82 3.10
CA ALA A 127 8.05 -11.88 2.56
C ALA A 127 6.58 -11.59 2.87
N VAL A 128 5.72 -11.72 1.86
CA VAL A 128 4.26 -11.66 2.01
C VAL A 128 3.82 -12.69 3.06
N THR A 129 2.83 -12.31 3.88
CA THR A 129 2.26 -13.12 4.98
C THR A 129 3.25 -13.52 6.08
N SER A 130 4.36 -12.81 6.22
CA SER A 130 5.35 -13.06 7.28
C SER A 130 5.82 -11.76 7.92
N GLY A 131 5.76 -11.70 9.25
CA GLY A 131 5.97 -10.46 10.00
C GLY A 131 4.74 -9.56 9.94
N ALA A 132 4.95 -8.25 9.80
CA ALA A 132 3.90 -7.24 9.78
C ALA A 132 4.08 -6.23 8.64
N LEU A 133 2.98 -5.66 8.18
CA LEU A 133 2.97 -4.50 7.29
C LEU A 133 3.40 -3.24 8.05
N ASN A 134 4.04 -2.30 7.33
CA ASN A 134 4.28 -0.98 7.88
C ASN A 134 2.97 -0.17 7.98
N ARG A 135 2.88 0.67 9.02
CA ARG A 135 1.65 1.34 9.47
C ARG A 135 1.72 2.87 9.44
N GLY A 136 2.81 3.45 8.94
CA GLY A 136 2.99 4.89 8.84
C GLY A 136 3.08 5.58 10.20
N HIS A 137 2.68 6.86 10.27
CA HIS A 137 2.78 7.64 11.50
C HIS A 137 1.61 7.30 12.44
N PHE A 138 1.80 6.31 13.31
CA PHE A 138 0.71 5.77 14.14
C PHE A 138 0.84 6.07 15.64
N ASP A 139 1.98 6.57 16.09
CA ASP A 139 2.16 7.01 17.47
C ASP A 139 2.10 8.54 17.59
N ASN A 140 1.46 8.99 18.65
CA ASN A 140 1.17 10.40 18.90
C ASN A 140 2.42 11.16 19.40
N SER A 141 3.59 10.87 18.85
CA SER A 141 4.87 11.43 19.31
C SER A 141 4.91 12.96 19.18
N TYR A 142 4.10 13.54 18.27
CA TYR A 142 4.00 15.00 18.05
C TYR A 142 2.65 15.66 18.37
N GLY A 143 1.55 14.94 18.56
CA GLY A 143 0.23 15.60 18.64
C GLY A 143 -0.26 16.21 17.32
N SER A 144 0.45 16.01 16.21
CA SER A 144 0.15 16.65 14.93
C SER A 144 0.32 15.72 13.74
N LEU A 145 -0.50 15.93 12.71
CA LEU A 145 -0.27 15.34 11.39
C LEU A 145 1.06 15.82 10.82
N LEU A 146 1.76 14.93 10.14
CA LEU A 146 3.03 15.23 9.48
C LEU A 146 2.82 15.45 7.98
N GLU A 147 3.56 16.39 7.41
CA GLU A 147 3.71 16.48 5.95
C GLU A 147 4.55 15.32 5.42
N ALA A 148 4.37 14.97 4.15
CA ALA A 148 5.12 13.88 3.53
C ALA A 148 6.50 14.35 3.06
N GLY A 149 7.45 13.42 3.00
CA GLY A 149 8.81 13.64 2.50
C GLY A 149 9.00 13.24 1.03
N GLY A 150 10.27 13.15 0.62
CA GLY A 150 10.66 12.46 -0.61
C GLY A 150 10.63 10.94 -0.43
N ASP A 151 10.37 10.19 -1.49
CA ASP A 151 10.21 8.72 -1.42
C ASP A 151 11.46 7.98 -0.88
N ASP A 152 12.62 8.63 -0.94
CA ASP A 152 13.89 8.19 -0.37
C ASP A 152 13.99 8.35 1.15
N HIS A 153 13.03 9.05 1.77
CA HIS A 153 12.98 9.38 3.19
C HIS A 153 11.65 8.94 3.82
N PRO A 154 11.31 7.64 3.83
CA PRO A 154 9.96 7.19 4.10
C PRO A 154 9.51 7.27 5.56
N CYS A 155 10.39 7.69 6.48
CA CYS A 155 10.04 8.06 7.86
C CYS A 155 10.19 9.57 8.12
N TYR A 156 10.11 10.40 7.06
CA TYR A 156 10.24 11.85 7.15
C TYR A 156 9.40 12.44 8.29
N GLY A 157 10.02 13.32 9.09
CA GLY A 157 9.37 14.07 10.17
C GLY A 157 9.11 13.29 11.46
N TYR A 158 9.55 12.03 11.56
CA TYR A 158 9.29 11.18 12.73
C TYR A 158 10.19 11.50 13.95
N ASP A 159 9.74 11.17 15.16
CA ASP A 159 10.47 11.29 16.45
C ASP A 159 10.76 9.89 17.02
N PHE A 160 11.97 9.36 16.91
CA PHE A 160 12.25 8.05 17.52
C PHE A 160 12.52 8.14 19.02
N ASP A 161 13.04 9.27 19.51
CA ASP A 161 13.44 9.42 20.90
C ASP A 161 12.39 10.11 21.79
N SER A 162 11.27 10.51 21.18
CA SER A 162 10.18 11.24 21.83
C SER A 162 10.69 12.53 22.51
N SER A 163 11.69 13.17 21.94
CA SER A 163 12.24 14.44 22.44
C SER A 163 11.31 15.62 22.20
N GLY A 164 10.27 15.44 21.39
CA GLY A 164 9.35 16.49 20.94
C GLY A 164 9.90 17.27 19.75
N ALA A 165 10.85 16.69 19.00
CA ALA A 165 11.46 17.31 17.83
C ALA A 165 11.83 16.26 16.77
N ALA A 166 11.65 16.62 15.49
CA ALA A 166 12.02 15.77 14.36
C ALA A 166 13.47 15.33 14.46
N ASP A 167 13.68 14.02 14.40
CA ASP A 167 15.01 13.46 14.25
C ASP A 167 15.65 13.97 12.97
N SER A 168 16.98 14.07 12.99
CA SER A 168 17.71 14.48 11.79
C SER A 168 17.45 13.49 10.65
N GLN A 169 17.35 13.98 9.41
CA GLN A 169 17.11 13.10 8.26
C GLN A 169 18.12 11.94 8.19
N ALA A 170 19.38 12.21 8.49
CA ALA A 170 20.42 11.18 8.52
C ALA A 170 20.19 10.11 9.60
N SER A 171 19.62 10.49 10.76
CA SER A 171 19.23 9.54 11.81
C SER A 171 18.05 8.68 11.36
N LEU A 172 17.04 9.31 10.74
CA LEU A 172 15.86 8.62 10.21
C LEU A 172 16.27 7.59 9.14
N ASP A 173 17.07 8.03 8.15
CA ASP A 173 17.51 7.19 7.02
C ASP A 173 18.37 5.99 7.46
N ALA A 174 19.06 6.10 8.60
CA ALA A 174 19.87 5.02 9.13
C ALA A 174 19.06 3.82 9.62
N ILE A 175 17.77 4.01 9.93
CA ILE A 175 16.87 2.96 10.44
C ILE A 175 15.60 2.77 9.60
N CYS A 176 15.28 3.71 8.71
CA CYS A 176 14.12 3.67 7.85
C CYS A 176 14.43 4.34 6.50
N SER A 177 14.58 3.52 5.47
CA SER A 177 14.89 3.94 4.10
C SER A 177 14.14 3.05 3.11
N PRO A 178 14.19 3.29 1.78
CA PRO A 178 13.53 2.39 0.83
C PRO A 178 13.95 0.92 0.97
N SER A 179 15.20 0.66 1.38
CA SER A 179 15.74 -0.70 1.56
C SER A 179 15.71 -1.21 3.01
N LEU A 180 15.44 -0.33 3.98
CA LEU A 180 15.37 -0.69 5.40
C LEU A 180 13.96 -0.48 5.93
N TRP A 181 13.32 -1.58 6.32
CA TRP A 181 11.95 -1.57 6.80
C TRP A 181 11.88 -1.03 8.24
N HIS A 182 10.81 -0.29 8.53
CA HIS A 182 10.46 0.18 9.86
C HIS A 182 8.91 0.20 9.98
N GLU A 183 8.34 -0.06 11.15
CA GLU A 183 6.88 -0.09 11.35
C GLU A 183 6.25 1.28 11.09
N ASN A 184 6.92 2.35 11.53
CA ASN A 184 6.56 3.74 11.27
C ASN A 184 6.89 4.24 9.85
N ARG A 185 7.30 3.35 8.92
CA ARG A 185 7.47 3.72 7.51
C ARG A 185 6.13 4.21 6.94
N ARG A 186 6.11 5.44 6.46
CA ARG A 186 4.94 6.17 5.94
C ARG A 186 4.67 5.93 4.46
N THR A 187 5.56 5.19 3.78
CA THR A 187 5.37 4.81 2.38
C THR A 187 4.95 3.37 2.21
N HIS A 188 4.05 3.13 1.26
CA HIS A 188 3.67 1.79 0.79
C HIS A 188 3.96 1.66 -0.70
N GLN A 189 4.63 0.58 -1.09
CA GLN A 189 4.93 0.29 -2.48
C GLN A 189 3.81 -0.57 -3.09
N LEU A 190 3.40 -0.23 -4.30
CA LEU A 190 2.48 -1.00 -5.12
C LEU A 190 3.26 -2.01 -6.00
N SER A 191 2.55 -2.99 -6.56
CA SER A 191 3.13 -4.07 -7.37
C SER A 191 3.81 -3.59 -8.66
N ASN A 192 3.51 -2.37 -9.11
CA ASN A 192 4.16 -1.70 -10.25
C ASN A 192 5.35 -0.80 -9.83
N GLY A 193 5.73 -0.81 -8.55
CA GLY A 193 6.82 0.00 -8.01
C GLY A 193 6.45 1.43 -7.62
N GLU A 194 5.21 1.87 -7.93
CA GLU A 194 4.70 3.16 -7.47
C GLU A 194 4.65 3.23 -5.94
N VAL A 195 4.79 4.43 -5.39
CA VAL A 195 4.84 4.68 -3.95
C VAL A 195 3.66 5.55 -3.53
N LEU A 196 2.93 5.11 -2.52
CA LEU A 196 1.91 5.87 -1.79
C LEU A 196 2.45 6.35 -0.46
N TRP A 197 2.07 7.55 -0.07
CA TRP A 197 2.35 8.14 1.23
C TRP A 197 1.11 8.13 2.11
N ASP A 198 1.31 7.77 3.37
CA ASP A 198 0.32 7.85 4.45
C ASP A 198 -1.00 7.15 4.08
N PHE A 199 -0.93 6.01 3.38
CA PHE A 199 -2.12 5.18 3.12
C PHE A 199 -2.59 4.41 4.36
N ALA A 200 -1.72 4.35 5.37
CA ALA A 200 -2.05 3.98 6.74
C ALA A 200 -1.32 4.94 7.69
N GLY A 201 -2.00 5.28 8.79
CA GLY A 201 -1.51 6.24 9.78
C GLY A 201 -1.57 7.67 9.28
N ASN A 202 -0.97 8.56 10.08
CA ASN A 202 -1.08 10.01 9.93
C ASN A 202 -2.52 10.50 10.15
N SER A 203 -3.36 10.47 9.12
CA SER A 203 -4.77 10.85 9.19
C SER A 203 -5.69 9.67 8.85
N TRP A 204 -6.83 9.61 9.54
CA TRP A 204 -7.98 8.87 8.98
C TRP A 204 -8.37 9.50 7.65
N GLU A 205 -8.80 8.69 6.69
CA GLU A 205 -9.28 9.17 5.40
C GLU A 205 -10.75 8.81 5.19
N TRP A 206 -11.57 9.81 4.88
CA TRP A 206 -12.96 9.60 4.50
C TRP A 206 -13.05 8.74 3.23
N ASN A 207 -13.98 7.80 3.27
CA ASN A 207 -14.45 7.10 2.11
C ASN A 207 -15.78 7.70 1.64
N LYS A 208 -16.08 7.57 0.35
CA LYS A 208 -17.34 8.04 -0.24
C LYS A 208 -18.59 7.34 0.34
N GLU A 209 -18.44 6.11 0.79
CA GLU A 209 -19.56 5.23 1.10
C GLU A 209 -19.91 5.18 2.60
N ASN A 210 -21.12 4.69 2.88
CA ASN A 210 -21.54 4.31 4.22
C ASN A 210 -21.62 2.79 4.31
N PHE A 211 -21.41 2.25 5.51
CA PHE A 211 -21.73 0.87 5.86
C PHE A 211 -22.84 0.87 6.91
N THR A 212 -23.95 0.19 6.62
CA THR A 212 -25.16 0.21 7.45
C THR A 212 -25.57 -1.17 7.97
N ASP A 213 -24.90 -2.22 7.51
CA ASP A 213 -25.00 -3.54 8.12
C ASP A 213 -24.18 -3.49 9.41
N PRO A 214 -24.71 -3.88 10.59
CA PRO A 214 -23.84 -4.10 11.73
C PRO A 214 -22.82 -5.15 11.29
N GLY A 215 -21.53 -4.77 11.25
CA GLY A 215 -20.45 -5.72 11.05
C GLY A 215 -20.45 -6.78 12.16
N ALA A 216 -19.32 -7.48 12.34
CA ALA A 216 -19.19 -8.37 13.50
C ALA A 216 -19.64 -7.64 14.80
N SER A 217 -20.23 -8.38 15.74
CA SER A 217 -20.94 -7.82 16.90
C SER A 217 -20.09 -6.98 17.85
N SER A 218 -18.77 -6.94 17.63
CA SER A 218 -17.78 -6.23 18.42
C SER A 218 -16.60 -5.82 17.54
N ASN A 219 -15.96 -4.72 17.92
CA ASN A 219 -14.70 -4.29 17.35
C ASN A 219 -13.62 -5.35 17.53
N ASP A 220 -12.75 -5.48 16.54
CA ASP A 220 -11.75 -6.54 16.51
C ASP A 220 -10.62 -6.22 15.52
N TYR A 221 -9.49 -6.93 15.62
CA TYR A 221 -8.39 -6.79 14.68
C TYR A 221 -8.76 -7.37 13.32
N ILE A 222 -8.32 -6.72 12.24
CA ILE A 222 -8.59 -7.17 10.88
C ILE A 222 -8.13 -8.63 10.69
N ALA A 223 -6.94 -8.98 11.19
CA ALA A 223 -6.38 -10.33 11.06
C ALA A 223 -7.25 -11.43 11.68
N ASP A 224 -8.01 -11.12 12.73
CA ASP A 224 -8.94 -12.06 13.38
C ASP A 224 -10.31 -12.06 12.70
N LEU A 225 -10.79 -10.90 12.24
CA LEU A 225 -12.06 -10.75 11.52
C LEU A 225 -12.13 -11.53 10.20
N VAL A 226 -11.00 -11.69 9.51
CA VAL A 226 -10.93 -12.47 8.27
C VAL A 226 -11.48 -13.89 8.46
N GLY A 227 -11.33 -14.48 9.66
CA GLY A 227 -11.83 -15.81 9.99
C GLY A 227 -13.36 -15.91 10.15
N LEU A 228 -14.06 -14.78 10.27
CA LEU A 228 -15.51 -14.77 10.53
C LEU A 228 -16.38 -14.96 9.28
N GLY A 229 -15.82 -14.77 8.07
CA GLY A 229 -16.48 -15.10 6.80
C GLY A 229 -17.79 -14.37 6.50
N GLY A 230 -18.05 -13.23 7.14
CA GLY A 230 -19.27 -12.42 6.95
C GLY A 230 -19.17 -11.37 5.83
N SER A 231 -20.27 -10.63 5.61
CA SER A 231 -20.36 -9.48 4.68
C SER A 231 -19.28 -8.44 4.98
N PHE A 232 -19.10 -8.11 6.26
CA PHE A 232 -18.06 -7.20 6.71
C PHE A 232 -16.65 -7.67 6.34
N ALA A 233 -16.30 -8.92 6.67
CA ALA A 233 -14.98 -9.47 6.39
C ALA A 233 -14.68 -9.48 4.89
N THR A 234 -15.70 -9.77 4.07
CA THR A 234 -15.58 -9.72 2.60
C THR A 234 -15.35 -8.30 2.09
N LEU A 235 -15.87 -7.29 2.79
CA LEU A 235 -15.81 -5.90 2.35
C LEU A 235 -14.59 -5.14 2.89
N PHE A 236 -14.09 -5.44 4.08
CA PHE A 236 -13.06 -4.59 4.72
C PHE A 236 -11.78 -5.32 5.09
N ALA A 237 -11.76 -6.65 4.96
CA ALA A 237 -10.60 -7.48 5.29
C ALA A 237 -10.10 -8.23 4.05
N PRO A 238 -8.80 -8.56 3.98
CA PRO A 238 -8.27 -9.36 2.88
C PRO A 238 -8.73 -10.83 2.98
N SER A 239 -8.42 -11.64 1.97
CA SER A 239 -8.59 -13.08 2.10
C SER A 239 -7.69 -13.65 3.20
N SER A 240 -8.09 -14.77 3.79
CA SER A 240 -7.30 -15.45 4.84
C SER A 240 -5.92 -15.90 4.36
N SER A 241 -5.71 -16.02 3.05
CA SER A 241 -4.41 -16.36 2.45
C SER A 241 -3.40 -15.21 2.50
N LEU A 242 -3.84 -13.99 2.76
CA LEU A 242 -2.99 -12.80 2.87
C LEU A 242 -2.68 -12.41 4.32
N VAL A 243 -3.30 -13.08 5.29
CA VAL A 243 -3.02 -12.89 6.72
C VAL A 243 -1.69 -13.54 7.08
N CYS A 244 -0.89 -12.87 7.91
CA CYS A 244 0.40 -13.38 8.33
C CYS A 244 0.28 -14.63 9.20
N ALA A 245 1.33 -15.45 9.20
CA ALA A 245 1.44 -16.55 10.15
C ALA A 245 1.44 -16.01 11.59
N SER A 246 0.65 -16.61 12.47
CA SER A 246 0.55 -16.26 13.91
C SER A 246 0.30 -14.76 14.19
N PRO A 247 -0.87 -14.19 13.79
CA PRO A 247 -1.17 -12.75 13.93
C PRO A 247 -0.91 -12.18 15.32
N ASN A 248 -1.29 -12.92 16.38
CA ASN A 248 -1.12 -12.50 17.78
C ASN A 248 0.34 -12.26 18.20
N SER A 249 1.30 -12.87 17.50
CA SER A 249 2.74 -12.70 17.75
C SER A 249 3.40 -11.67 16.84
N ASN A 250 2.66 -11.15 15.85
CA ASN A 250 3.13 -10.24 14.81
C ASN A 250 2.25 -8.98 14.74
N GLU A 251 1.75 -8.51 15.89
CA GLU A 251 0.92 -7.29 15.99
C GLU A 251 -0.26 -7.30 15.00
N TYR A 252 -0.93 -8.44 14.88
CA TYR A 252 -2.05 -8.63 13.95
C TYR A 252 -1.68 -8.29 12.50
N CYS A 253 -0.44 -8.63 12.13
CA CYS A 253 0.14 -8.44 10.81
C CYS A 253 0.25 -6.97 10.37
N GLY A 254 0.04 -6.00 11.27
CA GLY A 254 -0.04 -4.59 10.91
C GLY A 254 -1.20 -4.24 9.98
N MET A 255 -2.23 -5.09 9.92
CA MET A 255 -3.39 -4.88 9.03
C MET A 255 -4.34 -3.79 9.51
N GLY A 256 -4.33 -3.52 10.82
CA GLY A 256 -5.17 -2.53 11.48
C GLY A 256 -6.35 -3.15 12.22
N PHE A 257 -7.18 -2.27 12.78
CA PHE A 257 -8.32 -2.61 13.62
C PHE A 257 -9.63 -2.10 13.01
N ALA A 258 -10.73 -2.75 13.37
CA ALA A 258 -12.05 -2.42 12.88
C ALA A 258 -12.94 -1.92 14.04
N TRP A 259 -13.26 -0.62 14.03
CA TRP A 259 -14.29 0.01 14.86
C TRP A 259 -15.63 -0.05 14.12
N ILE A 260 -16.44 -1.07 14.43
CA ILE A 260 -17.57 -1.53 13.60
C ILE A 260 -18.89 -1.63 14.35
N ASN A 261 -18.86 -1.50 15.67
CA ASN A 261 -20.05 -1.40 16.51
C ASN A 261 -20.58 0.04 16.64
N GLY A 262 -19.98 0.97 15.88
CA GLY A 262 -20.30 2.37 15.81
C GLY A 262 -21.67 2.69 15.19
N PRO A 263 -22.38 3.73 15.66
CA PRO A 263 -23.70 4.10 15.14
C PRO A 263 -23.65 5.01 13.89
N GLY A 264 -22.48 5.54 13.53
CA GLY A 264 -22.35 6.59 12.53
C GLY A 264 -22.42 6.07 11.09
N GLY A 265 -21.81 4.93 10.83
CA GLY A 265 -21.84 4.21 9.56
C GLY A 265 -21.09 4.88 8.41
N ALA A 266 -20.56 6.10 8.56
CA ALA A 266 -19.66 6.67 7.56
C ALA A 266 -18.32 5.96 7.64
N ILE A 267 -17.77 5.57 6.49
CA ILE A 267 -16.53 4.79 6.46
C ILE A 267 -15.34 5.76 6.49
N ALA A 268 -14.50 5.65 7.52
CA ALA A 268 -13.14 6.19 7.54
C ALA A 268 -12.12 5.04 7.51
N ARG A 269 -10.97 5.24 6.85
CA ARG A 269 -9.97 4.19 6.62
C ARG A 269 -8.56 4.62 6.99
N GLY A 270 -7.68 3.64 7.26
CA GLY A 270 -6.23 3.84 7.36
C GLY A 270 -5.67 4.04 8.78
N GLY A 271 -6.46 4.58 9.71
CA GLY A 271 -5.98 4.94 11.05
C GLY A 271 -5.28 6.30 11.09
N SER A 272 -5.17 6.89 12.29
CA SER A 272 -4.47 8.17 12.51
C SER A 272 -3.31 8.02 13.49
N LEU A 273 -2.58 9.12 13.73
CA LEU A 273 -1.54 9.21 14.77
C LEU A 273 -1.99 8.83 16.18
N TYR A 274 -3.31 8.78 16.45
CA TYR A 274 -3.85 8.48 17.78
C TYR A 274 -4.19 7.00 17.98
N ASN A 275 -4.09 6.18 16.93
CA ASN A 275 -4.57 4.81 16.96
C ASN A 275 -3.48 3.78 17.35
N GLY A 276 -2.22 4.18 17.47
CA GLY A 276 -1.17 3.26 17.90
C GLY A 276 -1.07 2.05 16.98
N THR A 277 -0.92 0.86 17.55
CA THR A 277 -0.84 -0.40 16.80
C THR A 277 -2.13 -0.79 16.06
N ASP A 278 -3.23 -0.08 16.29
CA ASP A 278 -4.52 -0.36 15.64
C ASP A 278 -4.61 0.26 14.22
N THR A 279 -3.62 1.07 13.83
CA THR A 279 -3.46 1.62 12.49
C THR A 279 -3.10 0.54 11.46
N GLY A 280 -3.55 0.70 10.21
CA GLY A 280 -3.19 -0.20 9.13
C GLY A 280 -3.98 0.03 7.86
N VAL A 281 -3.52 -0.54 6.76
CA VAL A 281 -4.11 -0.32 5.42
C VAL A 281 -5.54 -0.86 5.28
N PHE A 282 -5.98 -1.74 6.19
CA PHE A 282 -7.36 -2.20 6.28
C PHE A 282 -8.15 -1.62 7.46
N ALA A 283 -7.52 -0.79 8.31
CA ALA A 283 -8.19 -0.19 9.45
C ALA A 283 -9.44 0.57 9.02
N VAL A 284 -10.50 0.47 9.83
CA VAL A 284 -11.79 1.09 9.52
C VAL A 284 -12.51 1.56 10.75
N ASP A 285 -13.05 2.76 10.66
CA ASP A 285 -13.89 3.37 11.67
C ASP A 285 -15.27 3.70 11.09
N LEU A 286 -16.32 3.20 11.78
CA LEU A 286 -17.74 3.40 11.49
C LEU A 286 -18.47 4.18 12.61
N ASP A 287 -17.76 4.70 13.61
CA ASP A 287 -18.35 5.39 14.77
C ASP A 287 -18.99 6.72 14.37
N ASN A 288 -18.45 7.35 13.34
CA ASN A 288 -18.73 8.74 13.00
C ASN A 288 -19.78 8.87 11.89
N SER A 289 -20.65 9.87 12.02
CA SER A 289 -21.58 10.26 10.96
C SER A 289 -20.85 11.00 9.84
N PRO A 290 -21.41 11.10 8.62
CA PRO A 290 -20.74 11.81 7.53
C PRO A 290 -20.45 13.29 7.76
N SER A 291 -21.19 13.96 8.65
CA SER A 291 -20.98 15.37 9.03
C SER A 291 -19.94 15.55 10.14
N TYR A 292 -19.27 14.48 10.57
CA TYR A 292 -18.19 14.58 11.55
C TYR A 292 -16.96 15.20 10.87
N SER A 293 -16.28 16.09 11.58
CA SER A 293 -15.00 16.65 11.14
C SER A 293 -14.05 16.70 12.33
N ASN A 294 -12.78 16.39 12.08
CA ASN A 294 -11.72 16.51 13.07
C ASN A 294 -10.39 16.75 12.36
N THR A 295 -9.44 17.39 13.04
CA THR A 295 -8.12 17.73 12.50
C THR A 295 -7.31 16.52 12.03
N HIS A 296 -7.62 15.30 12.48
CA HIS A 296 -6.97 14.05 12.08
C HIS A 296 -7.84 13.18 11.15
N VAL A 297 -8.85 13.78 10.50
CA VAL A 297 -9.66 13.14 9.47
C VAL A 297 -9.58 13.99 8.20
N GLY A 298 -8.99 13.41 7.17
CA GLY A 298 -8.77 13.98 5.85
C GLY A 298 -9.35 13.06 4.78
N PHE A 299 -8.73 13.06 3.60
CA PHE A 299 -9.27 12.34 2.44
C PHE A 299 -8.24 12.20 1.32
N ARG A 300 -8.57 11.34 0.36
CA ARG A 300 -7.78 11.12 -0.85
C ARG A 300 -8.69 10.96 -2.05
N CYS A 301 -8.38 11.71 -3.10
CA CYS A 301 -9.12 11.65 -4.35
C CYS A 301 -8.55 10.60 -5.30
N VAL A 302 -9.41 10.14 -6.19
CA VAL A 302 -9.12 9.20 -7.27
C VAL A 302 -9.57 9.79 -8.60
N THR A 303 -9.02 9.29 -9.70
CA THR A 303 -9.50 9.60 -11.04
C THR A 303 -9.25 8.44 -12.01
N SER A 304 -9.84 8.53 -13.20
CA SER A 304 -9.65 7.53 -14.25
C SER A 304 -8.21 7.54 -14.77
N ALA A 305 -7.65 6.36 -15.01
CA ALA A 305 -6.35 6.25 -15.70
C ALA A 305 -6.52 6.50 -17.20
N THR A 306 -5.61 7.27 -17.79
CA THR A 306 -5.63 7.57 -19.24
C THR A 306 -4.65 6.66 -19.95
N ALA A 307 -5.05 6.02 -21.05
CA ALA A 307 -4.10 5.30 -21.90
C ALA A 307 -3.07 6.30 -22.46
N ALA A 308 -1.79 6.06 -22.20
CA ALA A 308 -0.71 6.88 -22.72
C ALA A 308 -0.65 6.71 -24.24
N PRO A 309 -0.42 7.79 -25.00
CA PRO A 309 -0.17 7.68 -26.42
C PRO A 309 1.10 6.85 -26.65
N GLN A 310 1.01 5.90 -27.59
CA GLN A 310 2.15 5.11 -28.07
C GLN A 310 3.15 5.98 -28.84
#